data_AF-A0A1H4E5T6-F1
#
_entry.id   AF-A0A1H4E5T6-F1
#
_cell.length_a   1.000
_cell.length_b   1.000
_cell.length_c   1.000
_cell.angle_alpha   90.00
_cell.angle_beta   90.00
_cell.angle_gamma   90.00
#
_symmetry.space_group_name_H-M   'P 1'
#
loop_
_entity.id
_entity.type
_entity.pdbx_description
1 polymer ?
#
loop_
_entity_poly.entity_id
_entity_poly.type
_entity_poly.pdbx_seq_one_letter_code
_entity_poly.pdbx_strand_id
1 'polypeptide(L)'
;MAKNRQYDPEYKIQAVKLGKEIGQSKAAKELGIPKNTLYSWMRSCRLGKLDLGPGSQTPTSAMSLTEELITLRQHVKAQNKEIRRLKEENEF
;
A
#
# COMPACT_ATOMS: atom_id res chain seq x y z
N MET A 1 -16.03 21.37 19.04
CA MET A 1 -15.80 20.73 17.73
C MET A 1 -14.41 20.11 17.73
N ALA A 2 -14.29 18.78 17.68
CA ALA A 2 -12.97 18.14 17.62
C ALA A 2 -12.33 18.48 16.27
N LYS A 3 -11.30 19.33 16.28
CA LYS A 3 -10.53 19.71 15.09
C LYS A 3 -9.94 18.42 14.54
N ASN A 4 -10.48 17.91 13.44
CA ASN A 4 -9.99 16.70 12.81
C ASN A 4 -8.58 17.03 12.28
N ARG A 5 -7.54 16.73 13.05
CA ARG A 5 -6.15 16.91 12.63
C ARG A 5 -5.96 16.03 11.41
N GLN A 6 -5.99 16.63 10.24
CA GLN A 6 -5.57 15.94 9.02
C GLN A 6 -4.06 15.83 9.08
N TYR A 7 -3.58 14.60 9.08
CA TYR A 7 -2.15 14.32 8.98
C TYR A 7 -1.85 13.94 7.54
N ASP A 8 -0.78 14.51 7.01
CA ASP A 8 -0.27 14.17 5.69
C ASP A 8 -0.08 12.66 5.54
N PRO A 9 -0.37 12.09 4.36
CA PRO A 9 -0.14 10.68 4.08
C PRO A 9 1.31 10.28 4.39
N GLU A 10 2.27 11.10 4.00
CA GLU A 10 3.71 10.85 4.23
C GLU A 10 4.06 10.84 5.72
N TYR A 11 3.45 11.74 6.51
CA TYR A 11 3.59 11.75 7.96
C TYR A 11 3.06 10.47 8.60
N LYS A 12 1.89 9.98 8.16
CA LYS A 12 1.33 8.70 8.65
C LYS A 12 2.26 7.54 8.35
N ILE A 13 2.89 7.55 7.16
CA ILE A 13 3.85 6.52 6.75
C ILE A 13 5.08 6.52 7.67
N GLN A 14 5.69 7.69 7.90
CA GLN A 14 6.83 7.83 8.80
C GLN A 14 6.48 7.44 10.23
N ALA A 15 5.31 7.86 10.72
CA ALA A 15 4.84 7.53 12.06
C ALA A 15 4.72 6.03 12.28
N VAL A 16 4.18 5.31 11.28
CA VAL A 16 4.05 3.85 11.33
C VAL A 16 5.40 3.15 11.21
N LYS A 17 6.33 3.66 10.39
CA LYS A 17 7.71 3.14 10.30
C LYS A 17 8.42 3.26 11.65
N LEU A 18 8.39 4.45 12.26
CA LEU A 18 8.96 4.69 13.59
C LEU A 18 8.29 3.79 14.65
N GLY A 19 6.96 3.64 14.60
CA GLY A 19 6.22 2.74 15.48
C GLY A 19 6.62 1.25 15.38
N LYS A 20 7.08 0.79 14.20
CA LYS A 20 7.63 -0.55 14.00
C LYS A 20 9.05 -0.69 14.56
N GLU A 21 9.85 0.38 14.53
CA GLU A 21 11.25 0.37 14.94
C GLU A 21 11.42 0.52 16.47
N ILE A 22 10.78 1.52 17.07
CA ILE A 22 10.95 1.85 18.52
C ILE A 22 9.75 1.45 19.38
N GLY A 23 8.69 0.93 18.75
CA GLY A 23 7.44 0.53 19.39
C GLY A 23 6.43 1.67 19.52
N GLN A 24 5.14 1.30 19.44
CA GLN A 24 4.01 2.23 19.36
C GLN A 24 3.97 3.28 20.48
N SER A 25 4.22 2.90 21.74
CA SER A 25 4.14 3.86 22.87
C SER A 25 5.23 4.93 22.80
N LYS A 26 6.46 4.55 22.41
CA LYS A 26 7.58 5.48 22.28
C LYS A 26 7.39 6.40 21.07
N ALA A 27 7.05 5.82 19.92
CA ALA A 27 6.77 6.59 18.71
C ALA A 27 5.62 7.58 18.88
N ALA A 28 4.52 7.20 19.54
CA ALA A 28 3.41 8.12 19.80
C ALA A 28 3.85 9.30 20.69
N LYS A 29 4.72 9.06 21.68
CA LYS A 29 5.25 10.10 22.56
C LYS A 29 6.17 11.07 21.82
N GLU A 30 7.07 10.55 20.99
CA GLU A 30 7.99 11.39 20.21
C GLU A 30 7.28 12.23 19.14
N LEU A 31 6.27 11.65 18.49
CA LEU A 31 5.48 12.33 17.46
C LEU A 31 4.40 13.25 18.03
N GLY A 32 4.22 13.28 19.36
CA GLY A 32 3.18 14.07 20.01
C GLY A 32 1.75 13.72 19.57
N ILE A 33 1.53 12.49 19.08
CA ILE A 33 0.22 12.02 18.61
C ILE A 33 -0.42 11.07 19.63
N PRO A 34 -1.76 10.98 19.68
CA PRO A 34 -2.42 10.00 20.53
C PRO A 34 -2.01 8.58 20.13
N LYS A 35 -1.70 7.75 21.13
CA LYS A 35 -1.33 6.33 20.92
C LYS A 35 -2.39 5.56 20.12
N ASN A 36 -3.68 5.88 20.31
CA ASN A 36 -4.78 5.30 19.54
C ASN A 36 -4.77 5.71 18.06
N THR A 37 -4.29 6.91 17.74
CA THR A 37 -4.14 7.36 16.35
C THR A 37 -3.07 6.54 15.64
N LEU A 38 -1.91 6.36 16.28
CA LEU A 38 -0.84 5.53 15.74
C LEU A 38 -1.27 4.05 15.63
N TYR A 39 -2.04 3.54 16.61
CA TYR A 39 -2.62 2.20 16.55
C TYR A 39 -3.47 2.01 15.29
N SER A 40 -4.38 2.95 15.02
CA SER A 40 -5.27 2.89 13.85
C SER A 40 -4.48 2.89 12.55
N TRP A 41 -3.41 3.68 12.44
CA TRP A 41 -2.56 3.68 11.23
C TRP A 41 -1.76 2.39 11.07
N MET A 42 -1.17 1.87 12.14
CA MET A 42 -0.49 0.57 12.12
C MET A 42 -1.45 -0.58 11.76
N ARG A 43 -2.69 -0.54 12.27
CA ARG A 43 -3.73 -1.50 11.92
C ARG A 43 -4.17 -1.37 10.46
N SER A 44 -4.34 -0.16 9.95
CA SER A 44 -4.64 0.08 8.53
C SER A 44 -3.52 -0.42 7.62
N CYS A 45 -2.26 -0.25 8.01
CA CYS A 45 -1.12 -0.86 7.32
C CYS A 45 -1.20 -2.39 7.33
N ARG A 46 -1.51 -3.02 8.47
CA ARG A 46 -1.65 -4.48 8.55
C ARG A 46 -2.76 -5.03 7.66
N LEU A 47 -3.84 -4.25 7.49
CA LEU A 47 -4.99 -4.60 6.64
C LEU A 47 -4.81 -4.20 5.17
N GLY A 48 -3.63 -3.69 4.77
CA GLY A 48 -3.37 -3.27 3.39
C GLY A 48 -4.11 -1.99 2.96
N LYS A 49 -4.73 -1.26 3.90
CA LYS A 49 -5.47 -0.01 3.64
C LYS A 49 -4.60 1.24 3.72
N LEU A 50 -3.36 1.11 4.20
CA LEU A 50 -2.37 2.17 4.25
C LEU A 50 -1.10 1.66 3.55
N ASP A 51 -0.87 2.14 2.34
CA ASP A 51 0.38 1.86 1.64
C ASP A 51 1.51 2.69 2.28
N LEU A 52 2.54 2.00 2.77
CA LEU A 52 3.72 2.62 3.38
C LEU A 52 4.85 2.84 2.37
N GLY A 53 4.56 2.65 1.09
CA GLY A 53 5.53 2.68 0.00
C GLY A 53 6.30 1.37 -0.14
N PRO A 54 7.20 1.29 -1.14
CA PRO A 54 7.96 0.10 -1.45
C PRO A 54 8.81 -0.33 -0.23
N GLY A 55 8.70 -1.61 0.15
CA GLY A 55 9.46 -2.19 1.27
C GLY A 55 8.68 -2.43 2.57
N SER A 56 7.39 -2.10 2.63
CA SER A 56 6.57 -2.35 3.83
C SER A 56 5.78 -3.67 3.83
N GLN A 57 5.92 -4.44 2.76
CA GLN A 57 5.04 -5.55 2.47
C GLN A 57 5.20 -6.65 3.52
N THR A 58 4.08 -7.03 4.11
CA THR A 58 4.01 -8.23 4.95
C THR A 58 4.04 -9.46 4.04
N PRO A 59 4.51 -10.63 4.51
CA PRO A 59 4.59 -11.84 3.69
C PRO A 59 3.26 -12.19 3.00
N THR A 60 2.14 -12.01 3.70
CA THR A 60 0.79 -12.24 3.17
C THR A 60 0.41 -11.26 2.07
N SER A 61 0.77 -9.98 2.21
CA SER A 61 0.49 -8.97 1.17
C SER A 61 1.40 -9.13 -0.04
N ALA A 62 2.65 -9.58 0.15
CA ALA A 62 3.57 -9.88 -0.94
C ALA A 62 3.08 -11.08 -1.79
N MET A 63 2.53 -12.12 -1.16
CA MET A 63 1.91 -13.24 -1.88
C MET A 63 0.69 -12.81 -2.69
N SER A 64 -0.24 -12.07 -2.08
CA SER A 64 -1.43 -11.54 -2.77
C SER A 64 -1.07 -10.62 -3.95
N LEU A 65 -0.04 -9.78 -3.80
CA LEU A 65 0.42 -8.94 -4.91
C LEU A 65 1.13 -9.76 -6.00
N THR A 66 1.81 -10.84 -5.64
CA THR A 66 2.44 -11.74 -6.62
C THR A 66 1.38 -12.43 -7.48
N GLU A 67 0.28 -12.88 -6.86
CA GLU A 67 -0.88 -13.41 -7.57
C GLU A 67 -1.48 -12.36 -8.52
N GLU A 68 -1.68 -11.13 -8.05
CA GLU A 68 -2.17 -10.01 -8.86
C GLU A 68 -1.21 -9.64 -10.01
N LEU A 69 0.10 -9.74 -9.79
CA LEU A 69 1.11 -9.55 -10.83
C LEU A 69 1.03 -10.64 -11.90
N ILE A 70 0.79 -11.89 -11.52
CA ILE A 70 0.66 -13.01 -12.45
C ILE A 70 -0.58 -12.82 -13.32
N THR A 71 -1.73 -12.46 -12.73
CA THR A 71 -2.98 -12.24 -13.48
C THR A 71 -2.84 -11.04 -14.43
N LEU A 72 -2.24 -9.94 -13.99
CA LEU A 72 -1.98 -8.78 -14.84
C LEU A 72 -1.05 -9.12 -16.01
N ARG A 73 0.00 -9.89 -15.79
CA ARG A 73 0.89 -10.35 -16.87
C ARG A 73 0.17 -11.23 -17.88
N GLN A 74 -0.74 -12.09 -17.43
CA GLN A 74 -1.56 -12.92 -18.32
C GLN A 74 -2.51 -12.06 -19.15
N HIS A 75 -3.18 -11.08 -18.54
CA HIS A 75 -4.05 -10.15 -19.24
C HIS A 75 -3.31 -9.32 -20.30
N VAL A 76 -2.14 -8.76 -19.96
CA VAL A 76 -1.32 -8.00 -20.91
C VAL A 76 -0.91 -8.87 -22.10
N LYS A 77 -0.53 -10.14 -21.85
CA LYS A 77 -0.18 -11.07 -22.93
C LYS A 77 -1.36 -11.38 -23.83
N ALA A 78 -2.56 -11.56 -23.28
CA ALA A 78 -3.78 -11.78 -24.04
C ALA A 78 -4.15 -10.55 -24.88
N GLN A 79 -4.11 -9.36 -24.27
CA GLN A 79 -4.38 -8.09 -24.98
C GLN A 79 -3.38 -7.86 -26.11
N ASN A 80 -2.09 -8.13 -25.91
CA ASN A 80 -1.08 -7.99 -26.96
C ASN A 80 -1.32 -8.95 -28.14
N LYS A 81 -1.81 -10.16 -27.90
CA LYS A 81 -2.19 -11.08 -28.98
C LYS A 81 -3.39 -10.54 -29.77
N GLU A 82 -4.38 -10.00 -29.07
CA GLU A 82 -5.56 -9.44 -29.72
C GLU A 82 -5.20 -8.19 -30.55
N ILE A 83 -4.36 -7.31 -30.01
CA ILE A 83 -3.83 -6.15 -30.75
C ILE A 83 -3.12 -6.61 -32.03
N ARG A 84 -2.31 -7.67 -31.96
CA ARG A 84 -1.62 -8.21 -33.13
C ARG A 84 -2.61 -8.74 -34.17
N ARG A 85 -3.60 -9.51 -33.75
CA ARG A 85 -4.63 -10.05 -34.65
C ARG A 85 -5.42 -8.93 -35.32
N LEU A 86 -5.87 -7.94 -34.55
CA LEU A 86 -6.61 -6.79 -35.08
C LEU A 86 -5.77 -5.93 -36.03
N LYS A 87 -4.45 -5.84 -35.82
CA LYS A 87 -3.55 -5.19 -36.77
C LYS A 87 -3.44 -5.98 -38.07
N GLU A 88 -3.27 -7.30 -37.99
CA GLU A 88 -3.22 -8.18 -39.18
C GLU A 88 -4.56 -8.16 -39.95
N GLU A 89 -5.71 -8.06 -39.26
CA GLU A 89 -7.04 -7.93 -39.90
C GLU A 89 -7.32 -6.55 -40.50
N ASN A 90 -6.64 -5.48 -40.07
CA ASN A 90 -6.80 -4.12 -40.63
C ASN A 90 -5.78 -3.78 -41.72
N GLU A 91 -4.73 -4.59 -41.89
CA GLU A 91 -3.74 -4.43 -42.97
C GLU A 91 -4.14 -5.15 -44.28
N PHE A 92 -5.36 -5.71 -44.35
CA PHE A 92 -5.98 -6.30 -45.55
C PHE A 92 -7.09 -5.39 -46.10
#